data_AF-A0A3D1KH98-F1
#
_entry.id   AF-A0A3D1KH98-F1
#
_cell.length_a   1.000
_cell.length_b   1.000
_cell.length_c   1.000
_cell.angle_alpha   90.00
_cell.angle_beta   90.00
_cell.angle_gamma   90.00
#
_symmetry.space_group_name_H-M   'P 1'
#
loop_
_entity.id
_entity.type
_entity.pdbx_description
1 polymer ?
#
loop_
_entity_poly.entity_id
_entity_poly.type
_entity_poly.pdbx_seq_one_letter_code
_entity_poly.pdbx_strand_id
1 'polypeptide(L)'
;MVLSMLFHNGALLFSIAYFLNRPFKRIVYIVSISLFLAIAVSGLIRKLPLELFYLLGSDLGDKADKYAYEGSKAIPLVAQLMGIAKRMIWVLIILIYFDAFKKVKYFSLFFNLYFVSLCIYLLFNNTLLQVIVNRGALPFNIFEILIVPMTLYVFKDNATRKIYYLAFFAYGLMTMTKGINGFIESSGVDIFNPYRCVLFE
;
A
#
# COMPACT_ATOMS: atom_id res chain seq x y z
N MET A 1 19.75 -10.73 -2.76
CA MET A 1 19.48 -9.73 -1.71
C MET A 1 20.75 -9.01 -1.28
N VAL A 2 21.80 -9.71 -0.81
CA VAL A 2 23.09 -9.10 -0.41
C VAL A 2 23.74 -8.27 -1.54
N LEU A 3 23.79 -8.81 -2.76
CA LEU A 3 24.26 -8.06 -3.94
C LEU A 3 23.43 -6.81 -4.26
N SER A 4 22.12 -6.85 -4.04
CA SER A 4 21.22 -5.70 -4.29
C SER A 4 21.35 -4.61 -3.22
N MET A 5 21.77 -4.96 -2.00
CA MET A 5 22.02 -3.99 -0.92
C MET A 5 23.21 -3.08 -1.21
N LEU A 6 24.17 -3.54 -2.02
CA LEU A 6 25.30 -2.73 -2.46
C LEU A 6 24.88 -1.57 -3.37
N PHE A 7 23.72 -1.67 -4.02
CA PHE A 7 23.22 -0.66 -4.96
C PHE A 7 22.06 0.16 -4.41
N HIS A 8 21.26 -0.38 -3.48
CA HIS A 8 20.12 0.35 -2.93
C HIS A 8 19.73 -0.14 -1.53
N ASN A 9 19.80 0.73 -0.53
CA ASN A 9 19.40 0.41 0.85
C ASN A 9 17.94 -0.04 0.97
N GLY A 10 17.07 0.38 0.04
CA GLY A 10 15.69 -0.12 -0.06
C GLY A 10 15.56 -1.63 -0.28
N ALA A 11 16.60 -2.32 -0.75
CA ALA A 11 16.62 -3.78 -0.85
C ALA A 11 16.52 -4.48 0.51
N LEU A 12 16.90 -3.81 1.61
CA LEU A 12 16.69 -4.30 2.98
C LEU A 12 15.21 -4.46 3.32
N LEU A 13 14.31 -3.66 2.75
CA LEU A 13 12.86 -3.81 3.00
C LEU A 13 12.35 -5.18 2.54
N PHE A 14 12.93 -5.74 1.48
CA PHE A 14 12.57 -7.07 0.99
C PHE A 14 13.13 -8.22 1.84
N SER A 15 13.98 -7.95 2.84
CA SER A 15 14.34 -8.96 3.86
C SER A 15 13.13 -9.53 4.56
N ILE A 16 12.13 -8.68 4.81
CA ILE A 16 10.88 -9.05 5.48
C ILE A 16 10.11 -10.08 4.65
N ALA A 17 10.25 -10.07 3.31
CA ALA A 17 9.60 -11.02 2.42
C ALA A 17 10.00 -12.47 2.72
N TYR A 18 11.21 -12.71 3.24
CA TYR A 18 11.64 -14.04 3.65
C TYR A 18 10.77 -14.59 4.79
N PHE A 19 10.47 -13.77 5.79
CA PHE A 19 9.62 -14.16 6.92
C PHE A 19 8.14 -14.26 6.55
N LEU A 20 7.72 -13.48 5.55
CA LEU A 20 6.34 -13.46 5.05
C LEU A 20 6.02 -14.61 4.08
N ASN A 21 7.00 -15.42 3.67
CA ASN A 21 6.77 -16.59 2.82
C ASN A 21 6.21 -17.82 3.60
N ARG A 22 5.26 -17.58 4.51
CA ARG A 22 4.59 -18.63 5.29
C ARG A 22 3.08 -18.35 5.34
N PRO A 23 2.23 -19.38 5.21
CA PRO A 23 0.79 -19.19 5.34
C PRO A 23 0.43 -18.85 6.79
N PHE A 24 -0.26 -17.73 7.00
CA PHE A 24 -0.83 -17.41 8.32
C PHE A 24 -2.23 -18.02 8.47
N LYS A 25 -2.69 -18.16 9.72
CA LYS A 25 -4.08 -18.54 9.98
C LYS A 25 -5.00 -17.34 9.71
N ARG A 26 -6.24 -17.60 9.26
CA ARG A 26 -7.25 -16.56 8.98
C ARG A 26 -7.40 -15.56 10.13
N ILE A 27 -7.41 -16.09 11.35
CA ILE A 27 -7.55 -15.31 12.58
C ILE A 27 -6.45 -14.28 12.77
N VAL A 28 -5.22 -14.57 12.31
CA VAL A 28 -4.08 -13.64 12.43
C VAL A 28 -4.34 -12.38 11.63
N TYR A 29 -4.85 -12.50 10.39
CA TYR A 29 -5.20 -11.36 9.57
C TYR A 29 -6.32 -10.53 10.20
N ILE A 30 -7.38 -11.18 10.66
CA ILE A 30 -8.55 -10.50 11.27
C ILE A 30 -8.11 -9.73 12.52
N VAL A 31 -7.43 -10.40 13.46
CA VAL A 31 -6.95 -9.78 14.70
C VAL A 31 -6.00 -8.64 14.40
N SER A 32 -5.09 -8.79 13.44
CA SER A 32 -4.15 -7.74 13.06
C SER A 32 -4.87 -6.52 12.49
N ILE A 33 -5.84 -6.70 11.58
CA ILE A 33 -6.64 -5.58 11.04
C ILE A 33 -7.37 -4.87 12.18
N SER A 34 -8.07 -5.62 13.03
CA SER A 34 -8.81 -5.05 14.16
C SER A 34 -7.91 -4.27 15.11
N LEU A 35 -6.75 -4.83 15.44
CA LEU A 35 -5.75 -4.19 16.31
C LEU A 35 -5.21 -2.91 15.68
N PHE A 36 -4.77 -2.96 14.41
CA PHE A 36 -4.22 -1.79 13.73
C PHE A 36 -5.26 -0.69 13.51
N LEU A 37 -6.51 -1.06 13.23
CA LEU A 37 -7.62 -0.11 13.15
C LEU A 37 -7.88 0.54 14.52
N ALA A 38 -7.91 -0.23 15.60
CA ALA A 38 -8.09 0.30 16.96
C ALA A 38 -6.97 1.27 17.34
N ILE A 39 -5.71 0.93 17.04
CA ILE A 39 -4.57 1.82 17.26
C ILE A 39 -4.70 3.09 16.41
N ALA A 40 -5.06 2.96 15.12
CA ALA A 40 -5.24 4.11 14.24
C ALA A 40 -6.31 5.08 14.75
N VAL A 41 -7.46 4.55 15.20
CA VAL A 41 -8.58 5.33 15.73
C VAL A 41 -8.25 5.94 17.10
N SER A 42 -7.49 5.25 17.94
CA SER A 42 -7.08 5.77 19.26
C SER A 42 -6.20 7.02 19.20
N GLY A 43 -5.58 7.29 18.04
CA GLY A 43 -4.67 8.41 17.87
C GLY A 43 -3.32 8.25 18.58
N LEU A 44 -3.02 7.07 19.15
CA LEU A 44 -1.75 6.79 19.85
C LEU A 44 -0.53 7.17 19.00
N ILE A 45 -0.56 6.87 17.70
CA ILE A 45 0.57 7.12 16.79
C ILE A 45 0.79 8.61 16.54
N ARG A 46 -0.25 9.43 16.63
CA ARG A 46 -0.13 10.89 16.49
C ARG A 46 0.60 11.53 17.67
N LYS A 47 0.68 10.82 18.80
CA LYS A 47 1.35 11.26 20.02
C LYS A 47 2.79 10.75 20.14
N LEU A 48 3.30 9.99 19.16
CA LEU A 48 4.68 9.52 19.17
C LEU A 48 5.63 10.72 19.03
N PRO A 49 6.48 11.01 20.04
CA PRO A 49 7.41 12.12 19.96
C PRO A 49 8.48 11.83 18.92
N LEU A 50 8.69 12.78 18.00
CA LEU A 50 9.74 12.69 16.97
C LEU A 50 11.15 12.68 17.58
N GLU A 51 11.28 13.18 18.80
CA GLU A 51 12.48 13.12 19.65
C GLU A 51 13.02 11.68 19.82
N LEU A 52 12.17 10.65 19.69
CA LEU A 52 12.62 9.26 19.70
C LEU A 52 13.55 8.93 18.53
N PHE A 53 13.44 9.63 17.40
CA PHE A 53 14.36 9.44 16.26
C PHE A 53 15.73 10.03 16.53
N TYR A 54 15.83 11.07 17.35
CA TYR A 54 17.11 11.64 17.78
C TYR A 54 17.91 10.68 18.68
N LEU A 55 17.23 9.80 19.42
CA LEU A 55 17.88 8.73 20.18
C LEU A 55 18.60 7.70 19.28
N LEU A 56 18.17 7.60 18.02
CA LEU A 56 18.79 6.72 17.01
C LEU A 56 19.91 7.43 16.22
N GLY A 57 20.09 8.74 16.44
CA GLY A 57 21.12 9.58 15.81
C GLY A 57 20.57 10.90 15.29
N SER A 58 21.38 11.96 15.34
CA SER A 58 20.98 13.31 14.92
C SER A 58 20.56 13.40 13.45
N ASP A 59 21.28 12.73 12.54
CA ASP A 59 20.93 12.70 11.10
C ASP A 59 19.56 12.05 10.81
N LEU A 60 19.15 11.07 11.63
CA LEU A 60 17.82 10.46 11.53
C LEU A 60 16.73 11.38 12.10
N GLY A 61 17.03 12.10 13.20
CA GLY A 61 16.17 13.12 13.78
C GLY A 61 15.88 14.27 12.81
N ASP A 62 16.93 14.84 12.23
CA ASP A 62 16.81 15.96 11.27
C ASP A 62 16.00 15.57 10.03
N LYS A 63 16.17 14.33 9.53
CA LYS A 63 15.36 13.79 8.43
C LYS A 63 13.90 13.59 8.83
N ALA A 64 13.63 13.05 10.02
CA ALA A 64 12.28 12.85 10.52
C ALA A 64 11.52 14.18 10.63
N ASP A 65 12.18 15.22 11.15
CA ASP A 65 11.59 16.56 11.28
C ASP A 65 11.32 17.21 9.93
N LYS A 66 12.27 17.09 8.98
CA LYS A 66 12.04 17.54 7.60
C LYS A 66 10.82 16.86 6.97
N TYR A 67 10.70 15.54 7.14
CA TYR A 67 9.55 14.80 6.61
C TYR A 67 8.25 15.08 7.33
N ALA A 68 8.27 15.36 8.63
CA ALA A 68 7.10 15.78 9.38
C ALA A 68 6.63 17.17 8.93
N TYR A 69 7.56 18.09 8.68
CA TYR A 69 7.27 19.42 8.15
C TYR A 69 6.66 19.34 6.74
N GLU A 70 7.28 18.60 5.82
CA GLU A 70 6.79 18.40 4.45
C GLU A 70 5.48 17.59 4.41
N GLY A 71 5.29 16.65 5.35
CA GLY A 71 4.14 15.76 5.46
C GLY A 71 2.95 16.35 6.21
N SER A 72 3.05 17.56 6.75
CA SER A 72 2.02 18.22 7.56
C SER A 72 0.77 18.66 6.79
N LYS A 73 0.73 18.46 5.47
CA LYS A 73 -0.46 18.73 4.65
C LYS A 73 -1.58 17.77 5.05
N ALA A 74 -2.55 18.29 5.80
CA ALA A 74 -3.73 17.54 6.21
C ALA A 74 -4.44 16.95 4.98
N ILE A 75 -4.46 15.62 4.89
CA ILE A 75 -5.24 14.94 3.86
C ILE A 75 -6.72 15.03 4.26
N PRO A 76 -7.65 15.40 3.36
CA PRO A 76 -9.07 15.37 3.67
C PRO A 76 -9.52 13.99 4.17
N LEU A 77 -10.35 13.94 5.22
CA LEU A 77 -10.82 12.68 5.82
C LEU A 77 -11.42 11.71 4.79
N VAL A 78 -12.17 12.25 3.82
CA VAL A 78 -12.77 11.47 2.73
C VAL A 78 -11.70 10.76 1.90
N ALA A 79 -10.62 11.45 1.53
CA ALA A 79 -9.53 10.86 0.75
C ALA A 79 -8.80 9.76 1.55
N GLN A 80 -8.66 9.93 2.87
CA GLN A 80 -8.10 8.90 3.74
C GLN A 80 -8.98 7.66 3.80
N LEU A 81 -10.29 7.82 4.04
CA LEU A 81 -11.25 6.72 4.08
C LEU A 81 -11.31 5.97 2.75
N MET A 82 -11.30 6.70 1.62
CA MET A 82 -11.23 6.09 0.30
C MET A 82 -9.93 5.30 0.09
N GLY A 83 -8.79 5.81 0.57
CA GLY A 83 -7.50 5.12 0.51
C GLY A 83 -7.50 3.81 1.29
N ILE A 84 -8.12 3.79 2.48
CA ILE A 84 -8.30 2.59 3.31
C ILE A 84 -9.26 1.62 2.61
N ALA A 85 -10.43 2.10 2.18
CA ALA A 85 -11.47 1.28 1.56
C ALA A 85 -10.96 0.56 0.29
N LYS A 86 -10.22 1.29 -0.57
CA LYS A 86 -9.59 0.74 -1.77
C LYS A 86 -8.71 -0.48 -1.45
N ARG A 87 -7.93 -0.43 -0.38
CA ARG A 87 -7.01 -1.53 -0.02
C ARG A 87 -7.72 -2.66 0.72
N MET A 88 -8.70 -2.31 1.54
CA MET A 88 -9.50 -3.25 2.32
C MET A 88 -10.36 -4.17 1.44
N ILE A 89 -10.88 -3.70 0.30
CA ILE A 89 -11.77 -4.50 -0.54
C ILE A 89 -11.14 -5.84 -0.96
N TRP A 90 -9.86 -5.81 -1.36
CA TRP A 90 -9.14 -7.00 -1.80
C TRP A 90 -8.84 -7.95 -0.65
N VAL A 91 -8.46 -7.40 0.50
CA VAL A 91 -8.24 -8.19 1.72
C VAL A 91 -9.53 -8.88 2.17
N LEU A 92 -10.68 -8.18 2.11
CA LEU A 92 -11.97 -8.75 2.49
C LEU A 92 -12.38 -9.88 1.54
N ILE A 93 -12.28 -9.70 0.22
CA ILE A 93 -12.57 -10.76 -0.77
C ILE A 93 -11.72 -11.99 -0.48
N ILE A 94 -10.43 -11.80 -0.20
CA ILE A 94 -9.51 -12.89 0.13
C ILE A 94 -9.88 -13.59 1.43
N LEU A 95 -10.24 -12.84 2.46
CA LEU A 95 -10.61 -13.42 3.76
C LEU A 95 -11.94 -14.18 3.69
N ILE A 96 -12.88 -13.78 2.83
CA ILE A 96 -14.13 -14.52 2.59
C ILE A 96 -13.83 -15.88 1.97
N TYR A 97 -12.93 -15.94 0.99
CA TYR A 97 -12.58 -17.17 0.25
C TYR A 97 -11.22 -17.76 0.63
N PHE A 98 -10.81 -17.55 1.88
CA PHE A 98 -9.44 -17.78 2.34
C PHE A 98 -8.93 -19.21 2.09
N ASP A 99 -9.78 -20.21 2.31
CA ASP A 99 -9.40 -21.62 2.14
C ASP A 99 -9.23 -22.04 0.68
N ALA A 100 -9.86 -21.32 -0.27
CA ALA A 100 -9.62 -21.52 -1.70
C ALA A 100 -8.23 -21.02 -2.10
N PHE A 101 -7.82 -19.85 -1.60
CA PHE A 101 -6.56 -19.22 -1.96
C PHE A 101 -5.32 -19.85 -1.36
N LYS A 102 -5.41 -20.47 -0.18
CA LYS A 102 -4.29 -21.21 0.44
C LYS A 102 -3.65 -22.25 -0.48
N LYS A 103 -4.39 -22.77 -1.45
CA LYS A 103 -3.95 -23.81 -2.38
C LYS A 103 -3.13 -23.25 -3.55
N VAL A 104 -3.18 -21.93 -3.77
CA VAL A 104 -2.51 -21.28 -4.90
C VAL A 104 -1.03 -21.06 -4.56
N LYS A 105 -0.15 -21.46 -5.48
CA LYS A 105 1.31 -21.34 -5.32
C LYS A 105 1.69 -19.87 -5.13
N TYR A 106 2.57 -19.59 -4.17
CA TYR A 106 3.07 -18.25 -3.81
C TYR A 106 2.01 -17.25 -3.32
N PHE A 107 0.74 -17.63 -3.24
CA PHE A 107 -0.33 -16.73 -2.79
C PHE A 107 -0.05 -16.14 -1.39
N SER A 108 0.38 -16.98 -0.45
CA SER A 108 0.68 -16.52 0.92
C SER A 108 1.75 -15.44 0.94
N LEU A 109 2.80 -15.56 0.14
CA LEU A 109 3.86 -14.54 0.08
C LEU A 109 3.31 -13.21 -0.42
N PHE A 110 2.66 -13.21 -1.58
CA PHE A 110 2.14 -11.98 -2.17
C PHE A 110 1.09 -11.33 -1.28
N PHE A 111 0.13 -12.13 -0.80
CA PHE A 111 -0.91 -11.65 0.10
C PHE A 111 -0.33 -11.08 1.40
N ASN A 112 0.66 -11.74 2.00
CA ASN A 112 1.30 -11.24 3.22
C ASN A 112 2.05 -9.94 3.00
N LEU A 113 2.75 -9.77 1.87
CA LEU A 113 3.43 -8.53 1.53
C LEU A 113 2.44 -7.38 1.37
N TYR A 114 1.36 -7.60 0.62
CA TYR A 114 0.29 -6.62 0.49
C TYR A 114 -0.40 -6.32 1.82
N PHE A 115 -0.64 -7.35 2.63
CA PHE A 115 -1.23 -7.21 3.96
C PHE A 115 -0.37 -6.35 4.88
N VAL A 116 0.95 -6.54 4.88
CA VAL A 116 1.88 -5.68 5.63
C VAL A 116 1.83 -4.24 5.14
N SER A 117 1.75 -4.01 3.81
CA SER A 117 1.52 -2.67 3.26
C SER A 117 0.25 -2.02 3.81
N LEU A 118 -0.85 -2.78 3.91
CA LEU A 118 -2.09 -2.32 4.50
C LEU A 118 -1.93 -2.01 6.00
N CYS A 119 -1.27 -2.86 6.78
CA CYS A 119 -1.03 -2.61 8.20
C CYS A 119 -0.22 -1.33 8.43
N ILE A 120 0.87 -1.13 7.68
CA ILE A 120 1.68 0.10 7.72
C ILE A 120 0.82 1.32 7.33
N TYR A 121 -0.03 1.17 6.31
CA TYR A 121 -0.95 2.24 5.90
C TYR A 121 -1.94 2.59 7.01
N LEU A 122 -2.59 1.61 7.63
CA LEU A 122 -3.56 1.85 8.71
C LEU A 122 -2.92 2.58 9.89
N LEU A 123 -1.69 2.18 10.26
CA LEU A 123 -0.95 2.77 11.37
C LEU A 123 -0.54 4.23 11.10
N PHE A 124 0.13 4.47 9.97
CA PHE A 124 0.89 5.71 9.78
C PHE A 124 0.26 6.72 8.83
N ASN A 125 -0.81 6.35 8.12
CA ASN A 125 -1.49 7.28 7.22
C ASN A 125 -2.07 8.47 8.01
N ASN A 126 -1.82 9.68 7.50
CA ASN A 126 -2.23 10.94 8.15
C ASN A 126 -1.70 11.10 9.59
N THR A 127 -0.47 10.65 9.81
CA THR A 127 0.33 10.89 11.02
C THR A 127 1.63 11.61 10.64
N LEU A 128 2.38 12.12 11.63
CA LEU A 128 3.70 12.73 11.39
C LEU A 128 4.67 11.77 10.68
N LEU A 129 4.43 10.46 10.79
CA LEU A 129 5.20 9.38 10.18
C LEU A 129 4.66 8.94 8.81
N GLN A 130 3.89 9.79 8.12
CA GLN A 130 3.36 9.51 6.79
C GLN A 130 4.46 9.18 5.76
N VAL A 131 5.70 9.61 5.97
CA VAL A 131 6.85 9.19 5.15
C VAL A 131 7.03 7.67 5.11
N ILE A 132 6.71 6.96 6.20
CA ILE A 132 6.77 5.49 6.28
C ILE A 132 5.75 4.89 5.32
N VAL A 133 4.58 5.52 5.16
CA VAL A 133 3.60 5.10 4.15
C VAL A 133 4.12 5.35 2.74
N ASN A 134 4.62 6.56 2.47
CA ASN A 134 5.02 6.97 1.13
C ASN A 134 6.25 6.21 0.61
N ARG A 135 7.17 5.80 1.50
CA ARG A 135 8.43 5.13 1.12
C ARG A 135 8.54 3.68 1.56
N GLY A 136 7.95 3.32 2.71
CA GLY A 136 8.03 1.98 3.29
C GLY A 136 6.89 1.05 2.85
N ALA A 137 5.66 1.54 2.74
CA ALA A 137 4.52 0.72 2.32
C ALA A 137 4.43 0.57 0.79
N LEU A 138 4.93 1.56 0.04
CA LEU A 138 4.80 1.63 -1.42
C LEU A 138 5.43 0.44 -2.16
N PRO A 139 6.64 -0.05 -1.81
CA PRO A 139 7.22 -1.24 -2.44
C PRO A 139 6.37 -2.50 -2.27
N PHE A 140 5.67 -2.62 -1.14
CA PHE A 140 4.79 -3.73 -0.85
C PHE A 140 3.40 -3.59 -1.48
N ASN A 141 2.98 -2.36 -1.77
CA ASN A 141 1.68 -2.10 -2.38
C ASN A 141 1.65 -2.58 -3.85
N ILE A 142 2.81 -2.67 -4.50
CA ILE A 142 2.94 -3.18 -5.87
C ILE A 142 2.39 -4.61 -5.99
N PHE A 143 2.47 -5.43 -4.93
CA PHE A 143 1.92 -6.79 -4.93
C PHE A 143 0.40 -6.85 -5.10
N GLU A 144 -0.31 -5.73 -4.99
CA GLU A 144 -1.71 -5.61 -5.38
C GLU A 144 -1.93 -6.10 -6.82
N ILE A 145 -1.02 -5.76 -7.76
CA ILE A 145 -1.13 -6.15 -9.16
C ILE A 145 -1.08 -7.68 -9.37
N LEU A 146 -0.46 -8.40 -8.43
CA LEU A 146 -0.37 -9.86 -8.46
C LEU A 146 -1.56 -10.52 -7.75
N ILE A 147 -2.06 -9.91 -6.68
CA ILE A 147 -3.16 -10.46 -5.89
C ILE A 147 -4.51 -10.27 -6.57
N VAL A 148 -4.77 -9.09 -7.14
CA VAL A 148 -6.09 -8.76 -7.70
C VAL A 148 -6.47 -9.70 -8.84
N PRO A 149 -5.57 -10.11 -9.77
CA PRO A 149 -5.90 -11.13 -10.74
C PRO A 149 -6.09 -12.52 -10.12
N MET A 150 -5.38 -12.86 -9.03
CA MET A 150 -5.52 -14.16 -8.38
C MET A 150 -6.92 -14.39 -7.83
N THR A 151 -7.66 -13.33 -7.46
CA THR A 151 -9.03 -13.47 -6.93
C THR A 151 -10.01 -14.11 -7.93
N LEU A 152 -9.71 -14.04 -9.23
CA LEU A 152 -10.46 -14.73 -10.29
C LEU A 152 -10.51 -16.25 -10.10
N TYR A 153 -9.57 -16.82 -9.36
CA TYR A 153 -9.49 -18.25 -9.09
C TYR A 153 -10.78 -18.81 -8.44
N VAL A 154 -11.47 -17.99 -7.64
CA VAL A 154 -12.63 -18.45 -6.86
C VAL A 154 -13.93 -18.39 -7.65
N PHE A 155 -14.05 -17.45 -8.59
CA PHE A 155 -15.21 -17.35 -9.45
C PHE A 155 -15.13 -18.46 -10.49
N LYS A 156 -16.00 -19.48 -10.39
CA LYS A 156 -16.04 -20.61 -11.33
C LYS A 156 -17.05 -20.41 -12.46
N ASP A 157 -18.12 -19.68 -12.19
CA ASP A 157 -19.18 -19.44 -13.14
C ASP A 157 -18.77 -18.41 -14.21
N ASN A 158 -19.18 -18.65 -15.46
CA ASN A 158 -18.78 -17.82 -16.60
C ASN A 158 -19.40 -16.41 -16.56
N ALA A 159 -20.62 -16.24 -16.03
CA ALA A 159 -21.24 -14.93 -15.91
C ALA A 159 -20.56 -14.10 -14.81
N THR A 160 -20.32 -14.70 -13.64
CA THR A 160 -19.61 -14.03 -12.53
C THR A 160 -18.19 -13.60 -12.93
N ARG A 161 -17.46 -14.44 -13.67
CA ARG A 161 -16.14 -14.08 -14.22
C ARG A 161 -16.21 -12.87 -15.16
N LYS A 162 -17.18 -12.83 -16.09
CA LYS A 162 -17.33 -11.70 -17.02
C LYS A 162 -17.62 -10.39 -16.28
N ILE A 163 -18.52 -10.41 -15.30
CA ILE A 163 -18.83 -9.25 -14.46
C ILE A 163 -17.58 -8.81 -13.71
N TYR A 164 -16.83 -9.75 -13.12
CA TYR A 164 -15.59 -9.44 -12.42
C TYR A 164 -14.53 -8.83 -13.35
N TYR A 165 -14.35 -9.36 -14.55
CA TYR A 165 -13.42 -8.79 -15.54
C TYR A 165 -13.79 -7.35 -15.91
N LEU A 166 -15.08 -7.08 -16.10
CA LEU A 166 -15.56 -5.72 -16.38
C LEU A 166 -15.27 -4.77 -15.21
N ALA A 167 -15.53 -5.22 -13.97
CA ALA A 167 -15.24 -4.45 -12.78
C ALA A 167 -13.73 -4.21 -12.58
N PHE A 168 -12.90 -5.24 -12.84
CA PHE A 168 -11.44 -5.14 -12.79
C PHE A 168 -10.89 -4.19 -13.86
N PHE A 169 -11.44 -4.24 -15.08
CA PHE A 169 -11.07 -3.33 -16.15
C PHE A 169 -11.41 -1.88 -15.79
N ALA A 170 -12.62 -1.62 -15.30
CA ALA A 170 -13.02 -0.30 -14.81
C ALA A 170 -12.12 0.18 -13.67
N TYR A 171 -11.81 -0.69 -12.71
CA TYR A 171 -10.89 -0.39 -11.61
C TYR A 171 -9.49 -0.01 -12.10
N GLY A 172 -8.97 -0.73 -13.10
CA GLY A 172 -7.70 -0.46 -13.75
C GLY A 172 -7.68 0.91 -14.42
N LEU A 173 -8.71 1.24 -15.21
CA LEU A 173 -8.87 2.56 -15.83
C LEU A 173 -8.91 3.67 -14.78
N MET A 174 -9.71 3.53 -13.73
CA MET A 174 -9.79 4.53 -12.66
C MET A 174 -8.44 4.75 -11.97
N THR A 175 -7.70 3.67 -11.70
CA THR A 175 -6.38 3.75 -11.04
C THR A 175 -5.35 4.39 -11.96
N MET A 176 -5.37 4.06 -13.25
CA MET A 176 -4.49 4.65 -14.26
C MET A 176 -4.76 6.15 -14.43
N THR A 177 -6.01 6.56 -14.64
CA THR A 177 -6.40 7.97 -14.77
C THR A 177 -6.02 8.77 -13.52
N LYS A 178 -6.23 8.21 -12.32
CA LYS A 178 -5.78 8.84 -11.08
C LYS A 178 -4.26 9.01 -11.03
N GLY A 179 -3.49 8.03 -11.50
CA GLY A 179 -2.04 8.10 -11.59
C GLY A 179 -1.57 9.19 -12.56
N ILE A 180 -2.17 9.26 -13.74
CA ILE A 180 -1.91 10.29 -14.76
C ILE A 180 -2.21 11.68 -14.19
N ASN A 181 -3.41 11.89 -13.66
CA ASN A 181 -3.81 13.18 -13.09
C ASN A 181 -2.90 13.59 -11.92
N GLY A 182 -2.55 12.64 -11.06
CA GLY A 182 -1.63 12.91 -9.95
C GLY A 182 -0.24 13.35 -10.40
N PHE A 183 0.26 12.81 -11.52
CA PHE A 183 1.52 13.28 -12.12
C PHE A 183 1.38 14.68 -12.72
N ILE A 184 0.29 14.94 -13.46
CA ILE A 184 0.04 16.25 -14.07
C ILE A 184 -0.05 17.32 -12.98
N GLU A 185 -0.78 17.07 -11.90
CA GLU A 185 -0.90 17.99 -10.76
C GLU A 185 0.44 18.24 -10.06
N SER A 186 1.29 17.21 -9.92
CA SER A 186 2.58 17.36 -9.23
C SER A 186 3.66 18.05 -10.08
N SER A 187 3.67 17.76 -11.38
CA SER A 187 4.75 18.15 -12.29
C SER A 187 4.38 19.39 -13.12
N GLY A 188 3.09 19.75 -13.17
CA GLY A 188 2.57 20.84 -14.02
C GLY A 188 2.58 20.54 -15.51
N VAL A 189 3.01 19.33 -15.93
CA VAL A 189 3.21 18.93 -17.32
C VAL A 189 2.44 17.66 -17.63
N ASP A 190 1.73 17.67 -18.77
CA ASP A 190 0.96 16.53 -19.26
C ASP A 190 1.73 15.73 -20.30
N ILE A 191 2.66 14.89 -19.82
CA ILE A 191 3.48 13.98 -20.65
C ILE A 191 2.69 12.87 -21.33
N PHE A 192 1.44 12.66 -20.92
CA PHE A 192 0.58 11.60 -21.43
C PHE A 192 -0.25 12.07 -22.63
N ASN A 193 -0.34 13.39 -22.85
CA ASN A 193 -0.90 13.99 -24.04
C ASN A 193 0.22 14.42 -25.00
N PRO A 194 0.51 13.64 -26.06
CA PRO A 194 1.61 13.94 -26.97
C PRO A 194 1.46 15.32 -27.66
N TYR A 195 0.24 15.82 -27.83
CA TYR A 195 -0.01 17.13 -28.45
C TYR A 195 0.29 18.32 -27.53
N ARG A 196 0.27 18.13 -26.21
CA ARG A 196 0.62 19.20 -25.25
C ARG A 196 2.12 19.30 -24.99
N CYS A 197 2.88 18.24 -25.29
CA CYS A 197 4.32 18.18 -25.02
C CYS A 197 5.21 18.75 -26.14
N VAL A 198 4.68 18.88 -27.35
CA VAL A 198 5.47 19.22 -28.54
C VAL A 198 5.14 20.61 -29.10
N LEU A 199 3.96 21.17 -28.77
CA LEU A 199 3.43 22.36 -29.44
C LEU A 199 3.29 23.61 -28.56
N PHE A 200 3.70 23.56 -27.30
CA PHE A 200 3.68 24.73 -26.41
C PHE A 200 4.96 24.77 -25.57
N GLU A 201 6.00 25.37 -26.15
CA GLU A 201 6.97 26.20 -25.41
C GLU A 201 6.44 27.64 -25.34
#